data_AF-A0A0P9DWU3-F1
#
_entry.id   AF-A0A0P9DWU3-F1
#
_cell.length_a   1.000
_cell.length_b   1.000
_cell.length_c   1.000
_cell.angle_alpha   90.00
_cell.angle_beta   90.00
_cell.angle_gamma   90.00
#
_symmetry.space_group_name_H-M   'P 1'
#
loop_
_entity.id
_entity.type
_entity.pdbx_description
1 polymer ?
#
loop_
_entity_poly.entity_id
_entity_poly.type
_entity_poly.pdbx_seq_one_letter_code
_entity_poly.pdbx_strand_id
1 'polypeptide(L)'
;MAQGSKLKVKRMGLLLSSIYYTVVGGAHAFILLLSDFRMPHIGLLAFLSLTTAYGLIKMRKWSVLLVIILFPLGTTFGATTLYTSIMQQSSFYPSLGMLLFHLTLVTYLIMSAVASIYIIAKRKSFE
;
A
#
# COMPACT_ATOMS: atom_id res chain seq x y z
N MET A 1 -17.72 23.71 18.96
CA MET A 1 -16.94 22.48 19.31
C MET A 1 -16.73 21.49 18.14
N ALA A 2 -17.40 21.61 16.98
CA ALA A 2 -17.29 20.63 15.88
C ALA A 2 -16.05 20.73 14.96
N GLN A 3 -15.29 21.84 14.98
CA GLN A 3 -14.14 22.02 14.08
C GLN A 3 -12.88 21.26 14.56
N GLY A 4 -12.67 21.14 15.87
CA GLY A 4 -11.52 20.42 16.43
C GLY A 4 -11.55 18.91 16.16
N SER A 5 -12.71 18.26 16.20
CA SER A 5 -12.82 16.81 15.93
C SER A 5 -12.57 16.48 14.46
N LYS A 6 -13.12 17.28 13.53
CA LYS A 6 -12.90 17.11 12.09
C LYS A 6 -11.43 17.26 11.71
N LEU A 7 -10.71 18.19 12.35
CA LEU A 7 -9.27 18.39 12.12
C LEU A 7 -8.44 17.21 12.67
N LYS A 8 -8.80 16.70 13.86
CA LYS A 8 -8.14 15.56 14.50
C LYS A 8 -8.33 14.25 13.71
N VAL A 9 -9.54 13.98 13.23
CA VAL A 9 -9.85 12.81 12.37
C VAL A 9 -9.11 12.90 11.03
N LYS A 10 -9.01 14.10 10.45
CA LYS A 10 -8.27 14.34 9.21
C LYS A 10 -6.77 14.07 9.38
N ARG A 11 -6.16 14.54 10.49
CA ARG A 11 -4.74 14.29 10.78
C ARG A 11 -4.50 12.80 11.09
N MET A 12 -5.42 12.15 11.80
CA MET A 12 -5.32 10.73 12.15
C MET A 12 -5.37 9.82 10.91
N GLY A 13 -6.34 10.03 10.01
CA GLY A 13 -6.45 9.20 8.80
C GLY A 13 -5.25 9.35 7.88
N LEU A 14 -4.67 10.55 7.79
CA LEU A 14 -3.47 10.78 6.99
C LEU A 14 -2.22 10.13 7.59
N LEU A 15 -2.09 10.15 8.93
CA LEU A 15 -1.05 9.40 9.64
C LEU A 15 -1.20 7.90 9.43
N LEU A 16 -2.42 7.37 9.54
CA LEU A 16 -2.72 5.96 9.26
C LEU A 16 -2.33 5.56 7.84
N SER A 17 -2.68 6.37 6.84
CA SER A 17 -2.26 6.11 5.46
C SER A 17 -0.74 6.18 5.30
N SER A 18 -0.06 7.12 5.94
CA SER A 18 1.41 7.20 5.91
C SER A 18 2.08 5.97 6.54
N ILE A 19 1.60 5.52 7.70
CA ILE A 19 2.08 4.30 8.34
C ILE A 19 1.86 3.10 7.43
N TYR A 20 0.68 3.00 6.80
CA TYR A 20 0.38 1.95 5.84
C TYR A 20 1.38 1.92 4.68
N TYR A 21 1.63 3.04 4.00
CA TYR A 21 2.62 3.11 2.92
C TYR A 21 4.06 2.85 3.39
N THR A 22 4.38 3.17 4.65
CA THR A 22 5.68 2.84 5.25
C THR A 22 5.83 1.34 5.44
N VAL A 23 4.83 0.68 6.06
CA VAL A 23 4.82 -0.77 6.29
C VAL A 23 4.87 -1.53 4.96
N VAL A 24 4.06 -1.13 3.99
CA VAL A 24 4.04 -1.73 2.64
C VAL A 24 5.39 -1.52 1.94
N GLY A 25 5.96 -0.33 2.00
CA GLY A 25 7.26 -0.04 1.40
C GLY A 25 8.38 -0.86 2.03
N GLY A 26 8.38 -0.96 3.37
CA GLY A 26 9.31 -1.79 4.12
C GLY A 26 9.16 -3.28 3.81
N ALA A 27 7.93 -3.77 3.70
CA ALA A 27 7.66 -5.17 3.33
C ALA A 27 8.21 -5.50 1.93
N HIS A 28 7.94 -4.64 0.93
CA HIS A 28 8.51 -4.82 -0.41
C HIS A 28 10.04 -4.75 -0.41
N ALA A 29 10.64 -3.82 0.34
CA ALA A 29 12.10 -3.74 0.47
C ALA A 29 12.69 -5.00 1.12
N PHE A 30 12.02 -5.56 2.13
CA PHE A 30 12.42 -6.80 2.77
C PHE A 30 12.33 -7.99 1.82
N ILE A 31 11.24 -8.09 1.04
CA ILE A 31 11.09 -9.12 0.00
C ILE A 31 12.19 -9.01 -1.05
N LEU A 32 12.54 -7.79 -1.48
CA LEU A 32 13.62 -7.55 -2.42
C LEU A 32 14.97 -8.04 -1.89
N LEU A 33 15.24 -7.78 -0.60
CA LEU A 33 16.46 -8.23 0.07
C LEU A 33 16.52 -9.76 0.13
N LEU A 34 15.42 -10.43 0.47
CA LEU A 34 15.33 -11.90 0.49
C LEU A 34 15.42 -12.52 -0.91
N SER A 35 15.11 -11.75 -1.95
CA SER A 35 15.14 -12.19 -3.35
C SER A 35 16.48 -11.91 -4.04
N ASP A 36 17.53 -11.57 -3.29
CA ASP A 36 18.85 -11.18 -3.80
C ASP A 36 18.77 -10.10 -4.90
N PHE A 37 17.87 -9.12 -4.76
CA PHE A 37 17.66 -8.04 -5.73
C PHE A 37 17.25 -8.48 -7.15
N ARG A 38 16.81 -9.74 -7.32
CA ARG A 38 16.43 -10.30 -8.63
C ARG A 38 15.13 -9.72 -9.20
N MET A 39 14.36 -8.99 -8.38
CA MET A 39 13.04 -8.47 -8.73
C MET A 39 13.01 -6.93 -8.68
N PRO A 40 13.58 -6.24 -9.68
CA PRO A 40 13.72 -4.78 -9.65
C PRO A 40 12.38 -4.03 -9.57
N HIS A 41 11.29 -4.63 -10.09
CA HIS A 41 9.95 -4.07 -10.02
C HIS A 41 9.43 -3.96 -8.57
N ILE A 42 9.82 -4.87 -7.67
CA ILE A 42 9.49 -4.80 -6.23
C ILE A 42 10.25 -3.64 -5.57
N GLY A 43 11.50 -3.41 -5.98
CA GLY A 43 12.29 -2.27 -5.50
C GLY A 43 11.68 -0.93 -5.90
N LEU A 44 11.16 -0.83 -7.12
CA LEU A 44 10.43 0.35 -7.57
C LEU A 44 9.17 0.59 -6.72
N LEU A 45 8.36 -0.44 -6.48
CA LEU A 45 7.19 -0.37 -5.59
C LEU A 45 7.56 0.07 -4.16
N ALA A 46 8.63 -0.50 -3.60
CA ALA A 46 9.14 -0.11 -2.29
C ALA A 46 9.52 1.37 -2.24
N PHE A 47 10.31 1.83 -3.21
CA PHE A 47 10.76 3.22 -3.31
C PHE A 47 9.59 4.20 -3.45
N LEU A 48 8.65 3.92 -4.36
CA LEU A 48 7.45 4.75 -4.54
C LEU A 48 6.60 4.79 -3.26
N SER A 49 6.43 3.65 -2.59
CA SER A 49 5.63 3.56 -1.36
C SER A 49 6.25 4.37 -0.22
N LEU A 50 7.57 4.26 0.00
CA LEU A 50 8.28 5.04 1.01
C LEU A 50 8.28 6.54 0.69
N THR A 51 8.49 6.89 -0.59
CA THR A 51 8.41 8.29 -1.05
C THR A 51 7.02 8.87 -0.82
N THR A 52 5.98 8.07 -1.04
CA THR A 52 4.59 8.44 -0.79
C THR A 52 4.32 8.63 0.70
N ALA A 53 4.84 7.75 1.56
CA ALA A 53 4.73 7.89 3.01
C ALA A 53 5.36 9.20 3.51
N TYR A 54 6.56 9.52 3.03
CA TYR A 54 7.24 10.79 3.33
C TYR A 54 6.46 12.00 2.79
N GLY A 55 6.00 11.90 1.55
CA GLY A 55 5.21 12.94 0.91
C GLY A 55 3.87 13.21 1.61
N LEU A 56 3.24 12.17 2.18
CA LEU A 56 2.03 12.28 2.99
C LEU A 56 2.30 13.03 4.29
N ILE A 57 3.37 12.69 5.01
CA ILE A 57 3.76 13.40 6.24
C ILE A 57 3.96 14.89 5.96
N LYS A 58 4.56 15.21 4.82
CA LYS A 58 4.83 16.59 4.40
C LYS A 58 3.67 17.25 3.64
N MET A 59 2.51 16.59 3.53
CA MET A 59 1.29 17.09 2.86
C MET A 59 1.53 17.67 1.45
N ARG A 60 2.50 17.14 0.70
CA ARG A 60 2.83 17.64 -0.65
C ARG A 60 1.77 17.22 -1.67
N LYS A 61 1.37 18.11 -2.58
CA LYS A 61 0.47 17.77 -3.70
C LYS A 61 0.94 16.58 -4.56
N TRP A 62 2.25 16.45 -4.78
CA TRP A 62 2.84 15.36 -5.57
C TRP A 62 2.57 13.97 -4.97
N SER A 63 2.35 13.88 -3.66
CA SER A 63 2.05 12.62 -2.98
C SER A 63 0.72 12.02 -3.44
N VAL A 64 -0.26 12.88 -3.79
CA VAL A 64 -1.54 12.42 -4.34
C VAL A 64 -1.34 11.77 -5.70
N LEU A 65 -0.45 12.32 -6.54
CA LEU A 65 -0.11 11.72 -7.83
C LEU A 65 0.59 10.36 -7.63
N LEU A 66 1.51 10.27 -6.67
CA LEU A 66 2.17 9.00 -6.35
C LEU A 66 1.17 7.93 -5.89
N VAL A 67 0.18 8.30 -5.07
CA VAL A 67 -0.91 7.38 -4.66
C VAL A 67 -1.72 6.91 -5.86
N ILE A 68 -2.07 7.82 -6.77
CA ILE A 68 -2.83 7.49 -7.98
C ILE A 68 -2.04 6.52 -8.88
N ILE A 69 -0.72 6.66 -8.95
CA ILE A 69 0.16 5.76 -9.72
C ILE A 69 0.39 4.43 -8.98
N LEU A 70 0.58 4.47 -7.66
CA LEU A 70 0.80 3.29 -6.82
C LEU A 70 -0.43 2.40 -6.76
N PHE A 71 -1.63 2.96 -6.80
CA PHE A 71 -2.85 2.17 -6.70
C PHE A 71 -2.95 1.10 -7.80
N PRO A 72 -2.87 1.41 -9.11
CA PRO A 72 -2.91 0.39 -10.16
C PRO A 72 -1.67 -0.50 -10.11
N LEU A 73 -0.46 0.02 -9.87
CA LEU A 73 0.76 -0.78 -9.81
C LEU A 73 0.73 -1.82 -8.69
N GLY A 74 0.38 -1.37 -7.48
CA GLY A 74 0.23 -2.22 -6.31
C GLY A 74 -0.92 -3.20 -6.46
N THR A 75 -2.05 -2.77 -7.02
CA THR A 75 -3.19 -3.65 -7.30
C THR A 75 -2.81 -4.74 -8.29
N THR A 76 -2.14 -4.40 -9.40
CA THR A 76 -1.65 -5.39 -10.37
C THR A 76 -0.70 -6.36 -9.69
N PHE A 77 0.29 -5.88 -8.94
CA PHE A 77 1.23 -6.75 -8.22
C PHE A 77 0.52 -7.69 -7.24
N GLY A 78 -0.35 -7.16 -6.39
CA GLY A 78 -1.08 -7.95 -5.39
C GLY A 78 -2.04 -8.97 -6.03
N ALA A 79 -2.76 -8.56 -7.07
CA ALA A 79 -3.72 -9.42 -7.76
C ALA A 79 -3.03 -10.51 -8.59
N THR A 80 -1.96 -10.19 -9.32
CA THR A 80 -1.20 -11.20 -10.09
C THR A 80 -0.50 -12.18 -9.16
N THR A 81 0.10 -11.71 -8.06
CA THR A 81 0.72 -12.59 -7.06
C THR A 81 -0.31 -13.51 -6.42
N LEU A 82 -1.49 -12.99 -6.06
CA LEU A 82 -2.56 -13.81 -5.48
C LEU A 82 -3.07 -14.85 -6.48
N TYR A 83 -3.34 -14.43 -7.73
CA TYR A 83 -3.83 -15.31 -8.78
C TYR A 83 -2.83 -16.43 -9.11
N THR A 84 -1.56 -16.06 -9.34
CA THR A 84 -0.50 -17.03 -9.66
C THR A 84 -0.26 -18.01 -8.52
N SER A 85 -0.28 -17.53 -7.27
CA SER A 85 -0.15 -18.37 -6.08
C SER A 85 -1.26 -19.42 -5.98
N ILE A 86 -2.52 -19.02 -6.21
CA ILE A 86 -3.67 -19.94 -6.20
C ILE A 86 -3.56 -20.97 -7.34
N MET A 87 -3.19 -20.54 -8.54
CA MET A 87 -3.04 -21.43 -9.70
C MET A 87 -1.90 -22.43 -9.52
N GLN A 88 -0.74 -21.99 -9.02
CA GLN A 88 0.41 -22.87 -8.79
C GLN A 88 0.13 -23.93 -7.72
N GLN A 89 -0.64 -23.59 -6.70
CA GLN A 89 -1.01 -24.53 -5.63
C GLN A 89 -2.30 -25.30 -5.93
N SER A 90 -2.97 -25.02 -7.05
CA SER A 90 -4.27 -25.60 -7.47
C SER A 90 -5.39 -25.50 -6.42
N SER A 91 -5.22 -24.67 -5.38
CA SER A 91 -6.15 -24.49 -4.28
C SER A 91 -5.89 -23.16 -3.56
N PHE A 92 -6.95 -22.57 -3.02
CA PHE A 92 -6.84 -21.39 -2.16
C PHE A 92 -6.31 -21.73 -0.76
N TYR A 93 -6.51 -22.98 -0.30
CA TYR A 93 -6.11 -23.46 1.03
C TYR A 93 -5.29 -24.76 0.93
N PRO A 94 -4.08 -24.73 0.35
CA PRO A 94 -3.22 -25.91 0.30
C PRO A 94 -2.54 -26.17 1.66
N SER A 95 -2.28 -25.12 2.44
CA SER A 95 -1.67 -25.18 3.78
C SER A 95 -1.97 -23.91 4.57
N LEU A 96 -1.75 -23.95 5.90
CA LEU A 96 -1.95 -22.80 6.78
C LEU A 96 -1.07 -21.60 6.38
N GLY A 97 0.20 -21.83 6.00
CA GLY A 97 1.12 -20.78 5.57
C GLY A 97 0.65 -20.08 4.29
N MET A 98 0.19 -20.85 3.31
CA MET A 98 -0.34 -20.30 2.06
C MET A 98 -1.66 -19.55 2.27
N LEU A 99 -2.52 -20.02 3.19
CA LEU A 99 -3.72 -19.27 3.56
C LEU A 99 -3.39 -17.90 4.12
N LEU A 100 -2.47 -17.85 5.09
CA LEU A 100 -2.05 -16.59 5.70
C LEU A 100 -1.44 -15.64 4.65
N PHE A 101 -0.68 -16.18 3.71
CA PHE A 101 -0.16 -15.43 2.57
C PHE A 101 -1.29 -14.88 1.67
N HIS A 102 -2.26 -15.70 1.27
CA HIS A 102 -3.40 -15.26 0.48
C HIS A 102 -4.24 -14.20 1.21
N LEU A 103 -4.51 -14.39 2.50
CA LEU A 103 -5.23 -13.42 3.35
C LEU A 103 -4.45 -12.10 3.48
N THR A 104 -3.13 -12.17 3.56
CA THR A 104 -2.27 -10.98 3.59
C THR A 104 -2.39 -10.21 2.29
N LEU A 105 -2.37 -10.88 1.13
CA LEU A 105 -2.55 -10.25 -0.18
C LEU A 105 -3.93 -9.63 -0.35
N VAL A 106 -4.99 -10.32 0.08
CA VAL A 106 -6.37 -9.77 0.07
C VAL A 106 -6.46 -8.53 0.95
N THR A 107 -5.90 -8.60 2.16
CA THR A 107 -5.87 -7.46 3.09
C THR A 107 -5.07 -6.30 2.50
N TYR A 108 -3.93 -6.58 1.85
CA TYR A 108 -3.12 -5.59 1.15
C TYR A 108 -3.92 -4.87 0.06
N LEU A 109 -4.69 -5.60 -0.76
CA LEU A 109 -5.53 -5.02 -1.81
C LEU A 109 -6.65 -4.13 -1.25
N ILE A 110 -7.35 -4.60 -0.21
CA ILE A 110 -8.43 -3.83 0.43
C ILE A 110 -7.85 -2.56 1.07
N MET A 111 -6.77 -2.68 1.85
CA MET A 111 -6.11 -1.54 2.48
C MET A 111 -5.57 -0.55 1.45
N SER A 112 -5.01 -1.03 0.33
CA SER A 112 -4.53 -0.19 -0.78
C SER A 112 -5.68 0.66 -1.33
N ALA A 113 -6.85 0.04 -1.58
CA ALA A 113 -8.03 0.74 -2.08
C ALA A 113 -8.54 1.78 -1.06
N VAL A 114 -8.69 1.40 0.20
CA VAL A 114 -9.16 2.29 1.27
C VAL A 114 -8.22 3.49 1.44
N ALA A 115 -6.91 3.25 1.53
CA ALA A 115 -5.91 4.30 1.66
C ALA A 115 -5.90 5.24 0.45
N SER A 116 -5.97 4.69 -0.76
CA SER A 116 -5.97 5.47 -1.99
C SER A 116 -7.21 6.34 -2.11
N ILE A 117 -8.40 5.78 -1.87
CA ILE A 117 -9.67 6.52 -1.86
C ILE A 117 -9.63 7.64 -0.81
N TYR A 118 -9.14 7.36 0.39
CA TYR A 118 -9.04 8.34 1.46
C TYR A 118 -8.18 9.55 1.05
N ILE A 119 -6.98 9.30 0.49
CA ILE A 119 -6.06 10.37 0.09
C ILE A 119 -6.62 11.15 -1.10
N ILE A 120 -7.18 10.48 -2.10
CA ILE A 120 -7.77 11.13 -3.28
C ILE A 120 -8.98 11.98 -2.89
N ALA A 121 -9.81 11.52 -1.95
CA ALA A 121 -10.93 12.28 -1.40
C ALA A 121 -10.46 13.51 -0.63
N LYS A 122 -9.31 13.43 0.04
CA LYS A 122 -8.68 14.54 0.78
C LYS A 122 -7.67 15.35 -0.03
N ARG A 123 -7.53 15.12 -1.35
CA ARG A 123 -6.52 15.81 -2.19
C ARG A 123 -6.49 17.33 -2.07
N LYS A 124 -7.65 17.97 -1.83
CA LYS A 124 -7.76 19.44 -1.67
C LYS A 124 -7.06 19.97 -0.42
N SER A 125 -6.67 19.11 0.52
CA SER A 125 -5.92 19.51 1.72
C SER A 125 -4.41 19.43 1.58
N PHE A 126 -3.91 19.02 0.43
CA PHE A 126 -2.49 18.98 0.14
C PHE A 126 -2.08 20.31 -0.50
N GLU A 127 -0.95 20.86 -0.07
CA GLU A 127 -0.41 22.16 -0.50
C GLU A 127 0.67 22.02 -1.59
#